data_AF-A0A3F3PLV6-F1
#
_entry.id   AF-A0A3F3PLV6-F1
#
_cell.length_a   1.000
_cell.length_b   1.000
_cell.length_c   1.000
_cell.angle_alpha   90.00
_cell.angle_beta   90.00
_cell.angle_gamma   90.00
#
_symmetry.space_group_name_H-M   'P 1'
#
loop_
_entity.id
_entity.type
_entity.pdbx_description
1 polymer ?
#
loop_
_entity_poly.entity_id
_entity_poly.type
_entity_poly.pdbx_seq_one_letter_code
_entity_poly.pdbx_strand_id
1 'polypeptide(L)'
;MLFARPFALSFALSFARSFARSFAVSLATYMLGSLQCCCQLLPYLLRVFTLPSASLCLTIDVPKSKYYPSSISRAIPLSRQLSPLGQIASTKLKKMMSRSMTDREEGEESTPLTEVTEGSTPGPSADSMSSSFKLPDSTTLAMSEIYPPRTYRGFDECRKSILALYGRLKERDVNQVLSYKHVGRSVFVDLEKNRAKLGAAVRFTYFKDIETLLIKIPLAPHETAHLSIAGDTRTILTNMGVEPAERVPMGATTYTTNPPSESSKEGDSALKNKILRPNDGDWPHCVIECGLSESLPHLRMAVDWWIGNSGGDVNLVLLLNISRARKTITIEKYIPFARQGPRTRAQTAGTVHVRRCVSTIVINMKANPPSVHGPPLILEFEKIVGRPAVGQEHDVVFGYAALLTIGATVFG
;
A
#
# COMPACT_ATOMS: atom_id res chain seq x y z
N MET A 1 -43.38 -24.12 39.89
CA MET A 1 -42.17 -23.42 39.42
C MET A 1 -41.37 -24.40 38.56
N LEU A 2 -41.56 -24.33 37.25
CA LEU A 2 -41.08 -25.28 36.26
C LEU A 2 -40.49 -24.49 35.07
N PHE A 3 -39.38 -25.02 34.56
CA PHE A 3 -38.83 -24.89 33.21
C PHE A 3 -38.45 -23.52 32.63
N ALA A 4 -37.14 -23.21 32.62
CA ALA A 4 -36.48 -22.41 31.58
C ALA A 4 -34.95 -22.61 31.58
N ARG A 5 -34.44 -23.82 31.32
CA ARG A 5 -33.00 -24.07 31.07
C ARG A 5 -32.66 -25.17 30.03
N PRO A 6 -33.21 -25.18 28.79
CA PRO A 6 -32.56 -25.95 27.72
C PRO A 6 -32.13 -25.14 26.47
N PHE A 7 -32.51 -23.87 26.31
CA PHE A 7 -32.29 -23.16 25.04
C PHE A 7 -30.87 -22.59 24.84
N ALA A 8 -30.19 -22.12 25.90
CA ALA A 8 -28.89 -21.46 25.77
C ALA A 8 -27.75 -22.44 25.39
N LEU A 9 -27.82 -23.68 25.86
CA LEU A 9 -26.77 -24.68 25.60
C LEU A 9 -26.83 -25.22 24.17
N SER A 10 -28.05 -25.36 23.62
CA SER A 10 -28.26 -25.82 22.25
C SER A 10 -27.79 -24.79 21.21
N PHE A 11 -27.98 -23.50 21.49
CA PHE A 11 -27.53 -22.41 20.61
C PHE A 11 -26.00 -22.27 20.59
N ALA A 12 -25.36 -22.36 21.76
CA ALA A 12 -23.89 -22.30 21.85
C ALA A 12 -23.21 -23.49 21.15
N LEU A 13 -23.78 -24.70 21.26
CA LEU A 13 -23.27 -25.90 20.58
C LEU A 13 -23.50 -25.84 19.07
N SER A 14 -24.62 -25.27 18.61
CA SER A 14 -24.90 -25.09 17.18
C SER A 14 -23.97 -24.03 16.57
N PHE A 15 -23.71 -22.93 17.27
CA PHE A 15 -22.79 -21.88 16.84
C PHE A 15 -21.34 -22.36 16.79
N ALA A 16 -20.87 -23.09 17.81
CA ALA A 16 -19.53 -23.66 17.82
C ALA A 16 -19.32 -24.71 16.71
N ARG A 17 -20.34 -25.51 16.39
CA ARG A 17 -20.30 -26.47 15.27
C ARG A 17 -20.32 -25.78 13.91
N SER A 18 -21.08 -24.71 13.76
CA SER A 18 -21.12 -23.91 12.53
C SER A 18 -19.78 -23.20 12.29
N PHE A 19 -19.21 -22.60 13.34
CA PHE A 19 -17.91 -21.93 13.28
C PHE A 19 -16.76 -22.91 12.99
N ALA A 20 -16.75 -24.08 13.65
CA ALA A 20 -15.74 -25.11 13.38
C ALA A 20 -15.85 -25.67 11.95
N ARG A 21 -17.05 -25.78 11.38
CA ARG A 21 -17.25 -26.19 9.99
C ARG A 21 -16.78 -25.13 9.00
N SER A 22 -17.12 -23.86 9.20
CA SER A 22 -16.64 -22.77 8.34
C SER A 22 -15.12 -22.60 8.42
N PHE A 23 -14.52 -22.77 9.60
CA PHE A 23 -13.07 -22.71 9.79
C PHE A 23 -12.35 -23.91 9.14
N ALA A 24 -12.88 -25.13 9.29
CA ALA A 24 -12.34 -26.32 8.64
C ALA A 24 -12.45 -26.26 7.11
N VAL A 25 -13.54 -25.72 6.56
CA VAL A 25 -13.72 -25.54 5.11
C VAL A 25 -12.76 -24.46 4.59
N SER A 26 -12.58 -23.34 5.31
CA SER A 26 -11.62 -22.31 4.93
C SER A 26 -10.17 -22.81 4.95
N LEU A 27 -9.79 -23.56 6.00
CA LEU A 27 -8.46 -24.16 6.11
C LEU A 27 -8.23 -25.27 5.07
N ALA A 28 -9.23 -26.10 4.78
CA ALA A 28 -9.15 -27.12 3.74
C ALA A 28 -9.03 -26.50 2.34
N THR A 29 -9.74 -25.40 2.07
CA THR A 29 -9.66 -24.68 0.79
C THR A 29 -8.30 -23.99 0.63
N TYR A 30 -7.72 -23.49 1.71
CA TYR A 30 -6.37 -22.92 1.73
C TYR A 30 -5.29 -23.99 1.50
N MET A 31 -5.42 -25.15 2.15
CA MET A 31 -4.47 -26.27 1.98
C MET A 31 -4.59 -26.94 0.61
N LEU A 32 -5.81 -27.12 0.08
CA LEU A 32 -6.04 -27.63 -1.29
C LEU A 32 -5.57 -26.64 -2.36
N GLY A 33 -5.71 -25.33 -2.14
CA GLY A 33 -5.13 -24.29 -3.02
C GLY A 33 -3.60 -24.33 -3.07
N SER A 34 -2.94 -24.67 -1.95
CA SER A 34 -1.48 -24.83 -1.88
C SER A 34 -0.99 -26.13 -2.53
N LEU A 35 -1.74 -27.22 -2.42
CA LEU A 35 -1.44 -28.52 -3.04
C LEU A 35 -1.69 -28.54 -4.55
N GLN A 36 -2.69 -27.79 -5.04
CA GLN A 36 -2.97 -27.67 -6.47
C GLN A 36 -1.87 -26.88 -7.21
N CYS A 37 -1.12 -26.03 -6.50
CA CYS A 37 0.07 -25.36 -7.02
C CYS A 37 1.29 -26.31 -7.11
N CYS A 38 1.39 -27.32 -6.23
CA CYS A 38 2.42 -28.35 -6.31
C CYS A 38 2.16 -29.42 -7.38
N CYS A 39 0.90 -29.77 -7.67
CA CYS A 39 0.58 -30.82 -8.65
C CYS A 39 0.72 -30.40 -10.13
N GLN A 40 0.86 -29.10 -10.43
CA GLN A 40 1.05 -28.61 -11.82
C GLN A 40 2.51 -28.53 -12.27
N LEU A 41 3.48 -28.83 -11.40
CA LEU A 41 4.91 -28.86 -11.74
C LEU A 41 5.49 -30.27 -11.96
N LEU A 42 4.71 -31.34 -11.74
CA LEU A 42 5.19 -32.71 -11.91
C LEU A 42 5.30 -33.25 -13.36
N PRO A 43 4.65 -32.71 -14.41
CA PRO A 43 4.88 -33.20 -15.77
C PRO A 43 6.12 -32.56 -16.46
N TYR A 44 6.74 -31.53 -15.89
CA TYR A 44 7.84 -30.80 -16.54
C TYR A 44 9.24 -31.21 -16.07
N LEU A 45 9.36 -32.02 -15.01
CA LEU A 45 10.66 -32.52 -14.50
C LEU A 45 11.03 -33.93 -14.99
N LEU A 46 10.23 -34.55 -15.86
CA LEU A 46 10.45 -35.92 -16.33
C LEU A 46 10.83 -36.04 -17.83
N ARG A 47 11.39 -34.99 -18.43
CA ARG A 47 11.79 -34.99 -19.86
C ARG A 47 13.27 -34.74 -20.15
N VAL A 48 14.15 -34.86 -19.17
CA VAL A 48 15.60 -34.93 -19.41
C VAL A 48 16.16 -36.10 -18.62
N PHE A 49 16.92 -36.96 -19.31
CA PHE A 49 17.63 -38.17 -18.88
C PHE A 49 16.90 -39.51 -19.11
N THR A 50 17.15 -40.07 -20.30
CA THR A 50 17.13 -41.50 -20.57
C THR A 50 18.47 -42.16 -20.22
N LEU A 51 18.40 -43.15 -19.30
CA LEU A 51 19.18 -44.41 -19.14
C LEU A 51 20.58 -44.42 -18.47
N PRO A 52 21.06 -45.56 -17.89
CA PRO A 52 20.35 -46.77 -17.42
C PRO A 52 20.65 -47.19 -15.95
N SER A 53 19.73 -48.00 -15.39
CA SER A 53 19.89 -49.04 -14.36
C SER A 53 21.00 -48.92 -13.30
N ALA A 54 20.60 -48.64 -12.05
CA ALA A 54 21.19 -49.24 -10.85
C ALA A 54 20.22 -49.09 -9.66
N SER A 55 19.87 -50.20 -9.03
CA SER A 55 19.17 -50.26 -7.75
C SER A 55 19.91 -49.47 -6.69
N LEU A 56 19.24 -48.53 -6.02
CA LEU A 56 19.65 -48.08 -4.70
C LEU A 56 18.41 -47.86 -3.83
N CYS A 57 18.28 -48.73 -2.82
CA CYS A 57 17.27 -48.65 -1.77
C CYS A 57 17.60 -47.46 -0.88
N LEU A 58 16.70 -46.49 -0.75
CA LEU A 58 16.88 -45.33 0.14
C LEU A 58 15.99 -45.50 1.38
N THR A 59 16.62 -45.91 2.48
CA THR A 59 16.04 -45.95 3.82
C THR A 59 15.97 -44.52 4.36
N ILE A 60 14.78 -44.02 4.70
CA ILE A 60 14.62 -42.71 5.34
C ILE A 60 14.70 -42.90 6.84
N ASP A 61 15.79 -42.42 7.44
CA ASP A 61 15.98 -42.35 8.89
C ASP A 61 15.34 -41.08 9.45
N VAL A 62 14.45 -41.22 10.44
CA VAL A 62 13.75 -40.12 11.11
C VAL A 62 14.49 -39.78 12.41
N PRO A 63 15.01 -38.55 12.61
CA PRO A 63 15.62 -38.20 13.88
C PRO A 63 14.58 -37.94 14.97
N LYS A 64 14.72 -38.67 16.08
CA LYS A 64 13.90 -38.64 17.29
C LYS A 64 13.99 -37.28 18.02
N SER A 65 12.83 -36.77 18.43
CA SER A 65 12.69 -35.62 19.34
C SER A 65 13.25 -35.92 20.73
N LYS A 66 14.03 -35.00 21.32
CA LYS A 66 14.37 -35.04 22.75
C LYS A 66 13.48 -34.08 23.54
N TYR A 67 12.58 -34.68 24.31
CA TYR A 67 11.99 -34.15 25.54
C TYR A 67 13.06 -34.01 26.63
N TYR A 68 12.93 -33.06 27.56
CA TYR A 68 13.14 -33.19 29.02
C TYR A 68 12.91 -31.82 29.75
N PRO A 69 12.69 -31.76 31.09
CA PRO A 69 11.36 -31.53 31.65
C PRO A 69 11.25 -30.27 32.56
N SER A 70 10.02 -30.04 33.03
CA SER A 70 9.63 -29.13 34.09
C SER A 70 10.27 -29.43 35.45
N SER A 71 10.55 -28.38 36.23
CA SER A 71 10.64 -28.45 37.69
C SER A 71 10.12 -27.15 38.33
N ILE A 72 9.23 -27.35 39.29
CA ILE A 72 8.53 -26.37 40.13
C ILE A 72 9.44 -25.99 41.32
N SER A 73 9.48 -24.72 41.74
CA SER A 73 8.95 -24.28 43.05
C SER A 73 9.47 -22.91 43.53
N ARG A 74 8.57 -22.22 44.24
CA ARG A 74 8.71 -21.16 45.25
C ARG A 74 8.59 -19.69 44.84
N ALA A 75 7.86 -19.01 45.70
CA ALA A 75 7.33 -17.66 45.61
C ALA A 75 7.88 -16.79 46.75
N ILE A 76 8.01 -15.47 46.47
CA ILE A 76 7.92 -14.28 47.38
C ILE A 76 9.14 -14.02 48.32
N PRO A 77 9.50 -12.75 48.69
CA PRO A 77 8.82 -11.45 48.50
C PRO A 77 9.64 -10.26 47.92
N LEU A 78 8.87 -9.22 47.60
CA LEU A 78 9.20 -7.79 47.54
C LEU A 78 10.30 -7.32 48.51
N SER A 79 11.24 -6.53 47.99
CA SER A 79 11.80 -5.41 48.74
C SER A 79 12.18 -4.24 47.82
N ARG A 80 11.93 -3.04 48.36
CA ARG A 80 12.24 -1.71 47.83
C ARG A 80 13.73 -1.56 47.52
N GLN A 81 14.06 -0.87 46.43
CA GLN A 81 14.99 0.27 46.49
C GLN A 81 14.88 1.15 45.24
N LEU A 82 14.44 2.39 45.47
CA LEU A 82 14.57 3.55 44.58
C LEU A 82 16.00 4.07 44.64
N SER A 83 16.59 4.44 43.51
CA SER A 83 17.68 5.43 43.46
C SER A 83 17.79 6.07 42.05
N PRO A 84 18.34 7.30 41.93
CA PRO A 84 17.73 8.34 41.09
C PRO A 84 18.63 8.84 39.95
N LEU A 85 18.13 8.83 38.72
CA LEU A 85 18.68 9.61 37.60
C LEU A 85 17.54 10.18 36.76
N GLY A 86 16.81 11.10 37.39
CA GLY A 86 15.62 11.74 36.84
C GLY A 86 15.55 13.22 37.18
N GLN A 87 16.67 13.93 37.20
CA GLN A 87 16.73 15.40 37.32
C GLN A 87 17.98 15.90 36.60
N ILE A 88 17.83 16.34 35.34
CA ILE A 88 18.73 17.30 34.62
C ILE A 88 18.11 17.72 33.26
N ALA A 89 17.04 17.08 32.77
CA ALA A 89 16.38 17.46 31.52
C ALA A 89 15.10 18.31 31.67
N SER A 90 14.84 18.92 32.84
CA SER A 90 13.62 19.73 33.09
C SER A 90 13.85 21.26 33.15
N THR A 91 15.11 21.72 33.14
CA THR A 91 15.42 23.14 33.36
C THR A 91 15.73 23.92 32.08
N LYS A 92 15.80 23.25 30.91
CA LYS A 92 16.13 23.90 29.62
C LYS A 92 14.92 24.18 28.72
N LEU A 93 13.74 23.63 29.04
CA LEU A 93 12.51 23.83 28.24
C LEU A 93 11.56 24.92 28.79
N LYS A 94 11.74 25.37 30.05
CA LYS A 94 10.94 26.46 30.65
C LYS A 94 11.44 27.88 30.33
N LYS A 95 12.58 28.03 29.63
CA LYS A 95 13.16 29.34 29.28
C LYS A 95 12.90 29.78 27.84
N MET A 96 12.13 29.02 27.05
CA MET A 96 11.79 29.34 25.65
C MET A 96 10.31 29.61 25.39
N MET A 97 9.46 29.68 26.43
CA MET A 97 8.02 29.95 26.29
C MET A 97 7.54 31.14 27.15
N SER A 98 8.27 32.26 27.10
CA SER A 98 7.77 33.53 27.65
C SER A 98 8.27 34.70 26.81
N ARG A 99 7.37 35.23 25.98
CA ARG A 99 7.38 36.39 25.04
C ARG A 99 6.57 35.91 23.84
N SER A 100 5.36 36.37 23.53
CA SER A 100 4.74 37.68 23.70
C SER A 100 3.22 37.52 23.51
N MET A 101 2.43 38.12 24.40
CA MET A 101 1.02 38.45 24.20
C MET A 101 0.91 39.96 24.49
N THR A 102 0.30 40.71 23.58
CA THR A 102 -0.55 41.87 23.93
C THR A 102 -1.53 42.12 22.79
N ASP A 103 -2.80 42.14 23.17
CA ASP A 103 -4.00 42.46 22.39
C ASP A 103 -4.06 43.90 21.92
N ARG A 104 -4.87 44.16 20.88
CA ARG A 104 -5.67 45.39 20.76
C ARG A 104 -6.87 45.19 19.82
N GLU A 105 -8.07 45.25 20.38
CA GLU A 105 -9.35 45.46 19.69
C GLU A 105 -9.69 46.97 19.63
N GLU A 106 -10.48 47.35 18.62
CA GLU A 106 -11.36 48.54 18.42
C GLU A 106 -11.47 48.73 16.88
N GLY A 107 -12.58 49.01 16.20
CA GLY A 107 -13.98 49.33 16.51
C GLY A 107 -14.66 49.64 15.16
N GLU A 108 -15.98 49.46 15.06
CA GLU A 108 -16.82 49.72 13.88
C GLU A 108 -17.02 51.23 13.61
N GLU A 109 -17.07 51.66 12.35
CA GLU A 109 -17.89 52.81 11.91
C GLU A 109 -18.17 52.78 10.39
N SER A 110 -19.34 53.28 10.00
CA SER A 110 -20.06 53.03 8.74
C SER A 110 -20.28 54.29 7.89
N THR A 111 -19.96 54.20 6.58
CA THR A 111 -20.52 54.91 5.37
C THR A 111 -20.48 56.45 5.29
N PRO A 112 -20.37 57.08 4.07
CA PRO A 112 -21.42 57.04 3.03
C PRO A 112 -20.96 56.98 1.54
N LEU A 113 -21.95 56.76 0.68
CA LEU A 113 -21.95 56.77 -0.79
C LEU A 113 -21.49 58.11 -1.43
N THR A 114 -20.78 58.03 -2.56
CA THR A 114 -20.99 58.95 -3.71
C THR A 114 -20.52 58.35 -5.06
N GLU A 115 -21.50 58.23 -5.96
CA GLU A 115 -21.54 58.37 -7.43
C GLU A 115 -20.28 58.40 -8.34
N VAL A 116 -20.27 57.44 -9.28
CA VAL A 116 -20.07 57.51 -10.76
C VAL A 116 -18.95 58.42 -11.33
N THR A 117 -17.96 57.79 -12.00
CA THR A 117 -17.44 58.26 -13.30
C THR A 117 -16.88 57.07 -14.10
N GLU A 118 -17.30 56.99 -15.37
CA GLU A 118 -16.92 55.99 -16.37
C GLU A 118 -15.42 56.08 -16.73
N GLY A 119 -14.76 54.92 -16.85
CA GLY A 119 -13.36 54.81 -17.24
C GLY A 119 -13.01 53.39 -17.69
N SER A 120 -13.21 53.14 -18.98
CA SER A 120 -12.65 52.08 -19.84
C SER A 120 -11.75 51.03 -19.18
N THR A 121 -12.31 49.86 -18.88
CA THR A 121 -11.57 48.66 -18.44
C THR A 121 -10.82 48.03 -19.62
N PRO A 122 -9.50 47.81 -19.56
CA PRO A 122 -8.81 46.93 -20.51
C PRO A 122 -9.25 45.49 -20.23
N GLY A 123 -9.69 44.78 -21.27
CA GLY A 123 -10.10 43.38 -21.17
C GLY A 123 -9.00 42.49 -20.54
N PRO A 124 -9.37 41.37 -19.91
CA PRO A 124 -8.38 40.47 -19.32
C PRO A 124 -7.47 39.95 -20.43
N SER A 125 -6.22 40.34 -20.36
CA SER A 125 -5.14 39.85 -21.20
C SER A 125 -5.12 38.32 -21.12
N ALA A 126 -5.28 37.70 -22.29
CA ALA A 126 -5.20 36.26 -22.52
C ALA A 126 -3.75 35.73 -22.42
N ASP A 127 -2.99 36.22 -21.43
CA ASP A 127 -1.61 35.84 -21.16
C ASP A 127 -1.51 35.24 -19.75
N SER A 128 -2.24 34.16 -19.52
CA SER A 128 -2.01 33.25 -18.41
C SER A 128 -2.65 31.92 -18.74
N MET A 129 -1.90 30.82 -18.54
CA MET A 129 -2.28 29.42 -18.78
C MET A 129 -1.90 28.82 -20.15
N SER A 130 -0.63 28.94 -20.53
CA SER A 130 0.06 27.86 -21.25
C SER A 130 1.16 27.29 -20.36
N SER A 131 0.78 26.84 -19.17
CA SER A 131 1.63 25.95 -18.38
C SER A 131 1.56 24.59 -19.05
N SER A 132 2.56 24.30 -19.87
CA SER A 132 2.69 22.98 -20.47
C SER A 132 2.89 21.94 -19.37
N PHE A 133 1.95 21.03 -19.18
CA PHE A 133 2.06 19.99 -18.15
C PHE A 133 3.11 18.96 -18.59
N LYS A 134 4.20 18.87 -17.82
CA LYS A 134 5.20 17.81 -17.92
C LYS A 134 4.95 16.79 -16.82
N LEU A 135 5.24 15.51 -17.10
CA LEU A 135 5.32 14.51 -16.04
C LEU A 135 6.41 14.91 -15.04
N PRO A 136 6.21 14.63 -13.74
CA PRO A 136 7.28 14.80 -12.76
C PRO A 136 8.50 13.97 -13.17
N ASP A 137 9.69 14.57 -13.06
CA ASP A 137 10.95 13.85 -13.30
C ASP A 137 11.27 12.87 -12.17
N SER A 138 12.28 12.02 -12.38
CA SER A 138 12.68 11.01 -11.40
C SER A 138 13.07 11.61 -10.04
N THR A 139 13.67 12.80 -10.00
CA THR A 139 14.02 13.50 -8.75
C THR A 139 12.78 13.89 -7.97
N THR A 140 11.76 14.40 -8.68
CA THR A 140 10.46 14.78 -8.12
C THR A 140 9.70 13.55 -7.64
N LEU A 141 9.64 12.49 -8.46
CA LEU A 141 8.98 11.22 -8.11
C LEU A 141 9.65 10.54 -6.91
N ALA A 142 10.98 10.62 -6.81
CA ALA A 142 11.73 10.13 -5.66
C ALA A 142 11.63 11.05 -4.42
N MET A 143 11.04 12.25 -4.58
CA MET A 143 11.00 13.32 -3.59
C MET A 143 12.37 13.66 -2.98
N SER A 144 13.44 13.56 -3.77
CA SER A 144 14.83 13.67 -3.28
C SER A 144 15.16 15.04 -2.68
N GLU A 145 14.42 16.10 -3.03
CA GLU A 145 14.61 17.42 -2.44
C GLU A 145 14.03 17.53 -1.02
N ILE A 146 12.87 16.91 -0.78
CA ILE A 146 12.16 16.96 0.50
C ILE A 146 12.66 15.85 1.44
N TYR A 147 13.00 14.69 0.88
CA TYR A 147 13.54 13.55 1.60
C TYR A 147 14.89 13.13 0.98
N PRO A 148 15.98 13.85 1.29
CA PRO A 148 17.29 13.59 0.69
C PRO A 148 17.74 12.14 0.84
N PRO A 149 18.12 11.47 -0.27
CA PRO A 149 18.61 10.10 -0.24
C PRO A 149 19.96 10.03 0.48
N ARG A 150 20.13 9.00 1.31
CA ARG A 150 21.43 8.71 1.93
C ARG A 150 22.32 7.93 0.98
N THR A 151 23.63 8.08 1.11
CA THR A 151 24.58 7.29 0.31
C THR A 151 24.45 5.80 0.63
N TYR A 152 24.29 4.96 -0.38
CA TYR A 152 24.41 3.52 -0.24
C TYR A 152 25.88 3.16 0.05
N ARG A 153 26.14 2.48 1.17
CA ARG A 153 27.50 2.11 1.63
C ARG A 153 27.77 0.61 1.61
N GLY A 154 26.83 -0.17 1.07
CA GLY A 154 26.93 -1.63 1.01
C GLY A 154 25.73 -2.35 1.62
N PHE A 155 25.68 -3.65 1.33
CA PHE A 155 24.53 -4.50 1.65
C PHE A 155 24.26 -4.58 3.15
N ASP A 156 25.30 -4.73 3.97
CA ASP A 156 25.16 -4.90 5.42
C ASP A 156 24.63 -3.64 6.12
N GLU A 157 25.07 -2.45 5.70
CA GLU A 157 24.53 -1.19 6.23
C GLU A 157 23.09 -0.95 5.78
N CYS A 158 22.77 -1.33 4.53
CA CYS A 158 21.41 -1.31 4.03
C CYS A 158 20.49 -2.21 4.88
N ARG A 159 20.91 -3.47 5.08
CA ARG A 159 20.21 -4.43 5.95
C ARG A 159 20.03 -3.90 7.37
N LYS A 160 21.07 -3.37 8.01
CA LYS A 160 20.98 -2.77 9.36
C LYS A 160 19.94 -1.64 9.40
N SER A 161 19.93 -0.78 8.39
CA SER A 161 18.98 0.33 8.28
C SER A 161 17.54 -0.13 8.10
N ILE A 162 17.33 -1.18 7.30
CA ILE A 162 16.02 -1.82 7.11
C ILE A 162 15.52 -2.39 8.43
N LEU A 163 16.32 -3.18 9.13
CA LEU A 163 15.94 -3.78 10.42
C LEU A 163 15.69 -2.72 11.50
N ALA A 164 16.49 -1.66 11.54
CA ALA A 164 16.28 -0.55 12.46
C ALA A 164 14.99 0.22 12.16
N LEU A 165 14.65 0.47 10.89
CA LEU A 165 13.38 1.08 10.53
C LEU A 165 12.21 0.14 10.84
N TYR A 166 12.32 -1.15 10.52
CA TYR A 166 11.31 -2.16 10.86
C TYR A 166 10.98 -2.16 12.36
N GLY A 167 12.01 -2.13 13.23
CA GLY A 167 11.82 -2.00 14.69
C GLY A 167 11.05 -0.74 15.08
N ARG A 168 11.48 0.43 14.58
CA ARG A 168 10.79 1.72 14.87
C ARG A 168 9.35 1.73 14.36
N LEU A 169 9.08 1.15 13.20
CA LEU A 169 7.73 1.05 12.65
C LEU A 169 6.82 0.21 13.54
N LYS A 170 7.32 -0.81 14.24
CA LYS A 170 6.49 -1.58 15.19
C LYS A 170 6.08 -0.77 16.41
N GLU A 171 6.92 0.16 16.85
CA GLU A 171 6.72 0.94 18.07
C GLU A 171 5.91 2.21 17.86
N ARG A 172 6.05 2.86 16.70
CA ARG A 172 5.46 4.19 16.46
C ARG A 172 5.26 4.48 14.98
N ASP A 173 4.44 5.48 14.71
CA ASP A 173 4.19 6.00 13.37
C ASP A 173 5.40 6.82 12.90
N VAL A 174 6.15 6.25 11.95
CA VAL A 174 7.28 6.89 11.25
C VAL A 174 7.17 6.57 9.76
N ASN A 175 7.80 7.38 8.91
CA ASN A 175 7.83 7.11 7.47
C ASN A 175 8.47 5.73 7.21
N GLN A 176 7.74 4.86 6.50
CA GLN A 176 8.11 3.48 6.22
C GLN A 176 9.09 3.31 5.04
N VAL A 177 9.55 4.41 4.45
CA VAL A 177 10.41 4.40 3.26
C VAL A 177 11.82 4.86 3.60
N LEU A 178 12.79 4.17 3.00
CA LEU A 178 14.21 4.49 3.01
C LEU A 178 14.64 4.90 1.60
N SER A 179 15.31 6.03 1.47
CA SER A 179 15.81 6.51 0.18
C SER A 179 17.33 6.46 0.13
N TYR A 180 17.90 5.87 -0.93
CA TYR A 180 19.33 5.71 -1.16
C TYR A 180 19.77 6.29 -2.50
N LYS A 181 20.95 6.92 -2.54
CA LYS A 181 21.63 7.39 -3.76
C LYS A 181 22.92 6.61 -4.02
N HIS A 182 23.46 6.74 -5.24
CA HIS A 182 24.63 6.00 -5.73
C HIS A 182 24.37 4.49 -5.76
N VAL A 183 23.12 4.12 -6.05
CA VAL A 183 22.72 2.75 -6.30
C VAL A 183 22.74 2.56 -7.81
N GLY A 184 23.90 2.22 -8.36
CA GLY A 184 24.02 1.91 -9.79
C GLY A 184 23.28 0.62 -10.16
N ARG A 185 23.13 0.36 -11.46
CA ARG A 185 22.36 -0.80 -11.96
C ARG A 185 22.87 -2.15 -11.43
N SER A 186 24.19 -2.36 -11.38
CA SER A 186 24.77 -3.60 -10.86
C SER A 186 24.41 -3.80 -9.38
N VAL A 187 24.55 -2.74 -8.57
CA VAL A 187 24.19 -2.74 -7.15
C VAL A 187 22.71 -3.05 -6.95
N PHE A 188 21.82 -2.44 -7.73
CA PHE A 188 20.38 -2.72 -7.68
C PHE A 188 20.07 -4.18 -7.99
N VAL A 189 20.66 -4.74 -9.06
CA VAL A 189 20.50 -6.15 -9.43
C VAL A 189 20.99 -7.09 -8.34
N ASP A 190 22.09 -6.74 -7.66
CA ASP A 190 22.61 -7.53 -6.54
C ASP A 190 21.70 -7.46 -5.31
N LEU A 191 21.11 -6.29 -5.03
CA LEU A 191 20.10 -6.13 -3.97
C LEU A 191 18.85 -6.97 -4.26
N GLU A 192 18.38 -6.98 -5.51
CA GLU A 192 17.25 -7.81 -5.95
C GLU A 192 17.51 -9.30 -5.74
N LYS A 193 18.64 -9.80 -6.26
CA LYS A 193 19.04 -11.21 -6.10
C LYS A 193 19.18 -11.64 -4.65
N ASN A 194 19.58 -10.73 -3.77
CA ASN A 194 19.80 -10.99 -2.35
C ASN A 194 18.69 -10.43 -1.46
N ARG A 195 17.52 -10.09 -2.01
CA ARG A 195 16.43 -9.41 -1.29
C ARG A 195 15.99 -10.16 -0.03
N ALA A 196 15.90 -11.49 -0.09
CA ALA A 196 15.56 -12.34 1.06
C ALA A 196 16.56 -12.21 2.24
N LYS A 197 17.80 -11.81 1.96
CA LYS A 197 18.85 -11.61 2.97
C LYS A 197 18.79 -10.21 3.61
N LEU A 198 17.85 -9.34 3.25
CA LEU A 198 17.67 -8.03 3.89
C LEU A 198 16.98 -8.11 5.27
N GLY A 199 16.46 -9.28 5.64
CA GLY A 199 15.92 -9.55 6.97
C GLY A 199 14.51 -9.02 7.23
N ALA A 200 13.88 -8.37 6.26
CA ALA A 200 12.47 -8.02 6.25
C ALA A 200 11.94 -8.09 4.81
N ALA A 201 10.63 -8.29 4.65
CA ALA A 201 9.98 -8.07 3.36
C ALA A 201 10.09 -6.58 3.01
N VAL A 202 10.42 -6.30 1.75
CA VAL A 202 10.58 -4.94 1.23
C VAL A 202 9.95 -4.82 -0.15
N ARG A 203 9.65 -3.59 -0.56
CA ARG A 203 9.28 -3.21 -1.93
C ARG A 203 10.24 -2.17 -2.47
N PHE A 204 10.65 -2.32 -3.72
CA PHE A 204 11.59 -1.40 -4.34
C PHE A 204 10.91 -0.46 -5.34
N THR A 205 11.41 0.76 -5.37
CA THR A 205 11.21 1.71 -6.47
C THR A 205 12.58 2.26 -6.83
N TYR A 206 13.02 2.01 -8.06
CA TYR A 206 14.37 2.34 -8.52
C TYR A 206 14.28 3.31 -9.69
N PHE A 207 15.07 4.38 -9.63
CA PHE A 207 15.21 5.37 -10.67
C PHE A 207 16.64 5.29 -11.21
N LYS A 208 16.82 4.69 -12.39
CA LYS A 208 18.14 4.37 -12.95
C LYS A 208 18.90 5.63 -13.34
N ASP A 209 18.21 6.56 -13.98
CA ASP A 209 18.74 7.85 -14.44
C ASP A 209 19.37 8.71 -13.33
N ILE A 210 18.85 8.62 -12.12
CA ILE A 210 19.37 9.33 -10.93
C ILE A 210 20.00 8.40 -9.88
N GLU A 211 20.25 7.13 -10.22
CA GLU A 211 20.83 6.09 -9.34
C GLU A 211 20.23 6.06 -7.92
N THR A 212 18.91 6.20 -7.84
CA THR A 212 18.17 6.33 -6.57
C THR A 212 17.26 5.14 -6.34
N LEU A 213 17.36 4.54 -5.15
CA LEU A 213 16.53 3.41 -4.70
C LEU A 213 15.71 3.81 -3.49
N LEU A 214 14.39 3.71 -3.61
CA LEU A 214 13.45 3.73 -2.50
C LEU A 214 13.16 2.30 -2.05
N ILE A 215 13.27 2.05 -0.75
CA ILE A 215 12.98 0.79 -0.10
C ILE A 215 11.84 1.02 0.89
N LYS A 216 10.68 0.47 0.59
CA LYS A 216 9.49 0.50 1.46
C LYS A 216 9.43 -0.76 2.31
N ILE A 217 9.10 -0.60 3.59
CA ILE A 217 9.03 -1.71 4.56
C ILE A 217 7.58 -1.93 5.02
N PRO A 218 6.86 -2.90 4.42
CA PRO A 218 5.52 -3.26 4.86
C PRO A 218 5.48 -3.85 6.27
N LEU A 219 4.42 -3.51 7.02
CA LEU A 219 4.01 -4.19 8.26
C LEU A 219 2.61 -4.81 8.10
N ALA A 220 2.19 -5.64 9.05
CA ALA A 220 0.91 -6.33 8.99
C ALA A 220 -0.30 -5.41 8.72
N PRO A 221 -0.49 -4.24 9.38
CA PRO A 221 -1.63 -3.36 9.05
C PRO A 221 -1.61 -2.86 7.59
N HIS A 222 -0.42 -2.64 7.03
CA HIS A 222 -0.25 -2.28 5.63
C HIS A 222 -0.68 -3.44 4.73
N GLU A 223 -0.11 -4.63 4.93
CA GLU A 223 -0.44 -5.84 4.15
C GLU A 223 -1.94 -6.15 4.24
N THR A 224 -2.52 -6.16 5.45
CA THR A 224 -3.95 -6.37 5.67
C THR A 224 -4.81 -5.41 4.88
N ALA A 225 -4.51 -4.11 4.89
CA ALA A 225 -5.38 -3.11 4.27
C ALA A 225 -5.52 -3.29 2.75
N HIS A 226 -4.40 -3.42 2.03
CA HIS A 226 -4.46 -3.57 0.59
C HIS A 226 -4.93 -4.97 0.17
N LEU A 227 -4.55 -6.02 0.92
CA LEU A 227 -4.98 -7.38 0.63
C LEU A 227 -6.47 -7.59 0.88
N SER A 228 -7.08 -6.92 1.87
CA SER A 228 -8.53 -6.97 2.07
C SER A 228 -9.28 -6.40 0.87
N ILE A 229 -8.91 -5.21 0.39
CA ILE A 229 -9.57 -4.62 -0.79
C ILE A 229 -9.32 -5.48 -2.04
N ALA A 230 -8.08 -5.92 -2.28
CA ALA A 230 -7.74 -6.74 -3.44
C ALA A 230 -8.46 -8.11 -3.42
N GLY A 231 -8.50 -8.76 -2.26
CA GLY A 231 -9.13 -10.06 -2.05
C GLY A 231 -10.65 -10.00 -2.21
N ASP A 232 -11.29 -9.00 -1.61
CA ASP A 232 -12.73 -8.79 -1.71
C ASP A 232 -13.12 -8.42 -3.16
N THR A 233 -12.34 -7.55 -3.81
CA THR A 233 -12.54 -7.22 -5.24
C THR A 233 -12.51 -8.48 -6.09
N ARG A 234 -11.50 -9.34 -5.89
CA ARG A 234 -11.38 -10.61 -6.63
C ARG A 234 -12.56 -11.55 -6.34
N THR A 235 -13.01 -11.62 -5.10
CA THR A 235 -14.17 -12.44 -4.70
C THR A 235 -15.45 -11.94 -5.38
N ILE A 236 -15.69 -10.64 -5.36
CA ILE A 236 -16.87 -10.03 -6.00
C ILE A 236 -16.85 -10.29 -7.52
N LEU A 237 -15.72 -10.06 -8.19
CA LEU A 237 -15.57 -10.38 -9.62
C LEU A 237 -15.78 -11.88 -9.92
N THR A 238 -15.31 -12.77 -9.02
CA THR A 238 -15.57 -14.21 -9.16
C THR A 238 -17.07 -14.51 -9.09
N ASN A 239 -17.78 -13.89 -8.16
CA ASN A 239 -19.22 -14.09 -7.98
C ASN A 239 -20.05 -13.53 -9.15
N MET A 240 -19.52 -12.54 -9.88
CA MET A 240 -20.11 -12.05 -11.13
C MET A 240 -19.86 -12.98 -12.33
N GLY A 241 -19.04 -14.03 -12.17
CA GLY A 241 -18.66 -14.93 -13.26
C GLY A 241 -17.49 -14.44 -14.11
N VAL A 242 -16.75 -13.40 -13.67
CA VAL A 242 -15.58 -12.92 -14.42
C VAL A 242 -14.51 -14.00 -14.47
N GLU A 243 -14.04 -14.28 -15.69
CA GLU A 243 -13.09 -15.34 -15.95
C GLU A 243 -11.77 -15.13 -15.19
N PRO A 244 -11.14 -16.18 -14.64
CA PRO A 244 -9.89 -16.04 -13.89
C PRO A 244 -8.78 -15.32 -14.66
N ALA A 245 -8.71 -15.51 -15.98
CA ALA A 245 -7.73 -14.86 -16.85
C ALA A 245 -7.94 -13.34 -16.99
N GLU A 246 -9.11 -12.83 -16.63
CA GLU A 246 -9.46 -11.40 -16.73
C GLU A 246 -9.20 -10.61 -15.45
N ARG A 247 -8.89 -11.32 -14.35
CA ARG A 247 -8.70 -10.76 -13.01
C ARG A 247 -7.48 -11.37 -12.33
N VAL A 248 -6.38 -11.47 -13.07
CA VAL A 248 -5.14 -12.07 -12.58
C VAL A 248 -4.47 -11.13 -11.58
N PRO A 249 -4.23 -11.57 -10.33
CA PRO A 249 -3.47 -10.78 -9.38
C PRO A 249 -2.00 -10.77 -9.79
N MET A 250 -1.40 -9.59 -9.83
CA MET A 250 0.02 -9.42 -10.17
C MET A 250 0.92 -9.36 -8.93
N GLY A 251 0.35 -9.08 -7.75
CA GLY A 251 1.12 -9.00 -6.49
C GLY A 251 2.32 -8.06 -6.61
N ALA A 252 3.49 -8.55 -6.22
CA ALA A 252 4.76 -7.80 -6.26
C ALA A 252 5.49 -7.86 -7.61
N THR A 253 4.78 -8.00 -8.74
CA THR A 253 5.41 -7.87 -10.07
C THR A 253 6.06 -6.49 -10.21
N THR A 254 7.32 -6.47 -10.66
CA THR A 254 8.05 -5.23 -10.98
C THR A 254 7.74 -4.79 -12.40
N TYR A 255 7.36 -3.52 -12.56
CA TYR A 255 7.17 -2.86 -13.85
C TYR A 255 8.32 -1.92 -14.11
N THR A 256 8.84 -1.89 -15.34
CA THR A 256 10.00 -1.07 -15.72
C THR A 256 9.64 -0.18 -16.91
N THR A 257 10.00 1.09 -16.83
CA THR A 257 9.78 2.05 -17.90
C THR A 257 10.87 1.93 -18.96
N ASN A 258 10.56 2.34 -20.18
CA ASN A 258 11.56 2.47 -21.24
C ASN A 258 12.50 3.67 -20.97
N PRO A 259 13.60 3.81 -21.72
CA PRO A 259 14.44 5.00 -21.67
C PRO A 259 13.65 6.30 -21.86
N PRO A 260 14.10 7.42 -21.26
CA PRO A 260 15.40 7.60 -20.62
C PRO A 260 15.46 7.27 -19.12
N SER A 261 14.32 7.21 -18.42
CA SER A 261 14.33 7.03 -16.95
C SER A 261 14.72 5.60 -16.55
N GLU A 262 14.28 4.60 -17.31
CA GLU A 262 14.44 3.17 -17.00
C GLU A 262 14.13 2.85 -15.52
N SER A 263 13.12 3.55 -14.99
CA SER A 263 12.69 3.41 -13.61
C SER A 263 11.86 2.15 -13.45
N SER A 264 11.94 1.51 -12.29
CA SER A 264 11.20 0.29 -12.01
C SER A 264 10.51 0.33 -10.65
N LYS A 265 9.28 -0.18 -10.56
CA LYS A 265 8.49 -0.14 -9.34
C LYS A 265 7.60 -1.36 -9.17
N GLU A 266 7.36 -1.72 -7.92
CA GLU A 266 6.38 -2.69 -7.49
C GLU A 266 5.16 -1.99 -6.86
N GLY A 267 3.97 -2.51 -7.17
CA GLY A 267 2.74 -2.15 -6.46
C GLY A 267 2.55 -3.05 -5.23
N ASP A 268 1.65 -2.69 -4.33
CA ASP A 268 1.29 -3.58 -3.22
C ASP A 268 0.27 -4.65 -3.68
N SER A 269 -0.66 -4.26 -4.55
CA SER A 269 -1.53 -5.18 -5.26
C SER A 269 -1.87 -4.60 -6.63
N ALA A 270 -2.08 -5.47 -7.61
CA ALA A 270 -2.47 -5.05 -8.94
C ALA A 270 -3.30 -6.15 -9.61
N LEU A 271 -4.19 -5.73 -10.51
CA LEU A 271 -5.10 -6.60 -11.26
C LEU A 271 -4.87 -6.42 -12.76
N LYS A 272 -4.70 -7.53 -13.48
CA LYS A 272 -4.52 -7.53 -14.93
C LYS A 272 -5.47 -8.51 -15.60
N ASN A 273 -6.15 -8.04 -16.65
CA ASN A 273 -6.78 -8.90 -17.63
C ASN A 273 -5.74 -9.39 -18.64
N LYS A 274 -5.35 -10.66 -18.53
CA LYS A 274 -4.35 -11.28 -19.42
C LYS A 274 -4.89 -11.62 -20.80
N ILE A 275 -6.21 -11.60 -21.00
CA ILE A 275 -6.79 -11.74 -22.34
C ILE A 275 -6.51 -10.49 -23.16
N LEU A 276 -6.66 -9.31 -22.54
CA LEU A 276 -6.41 -8.02 -23.19
C LEU A 276 -4.92 -7.61 -23.17
N ARG A 277 -4.19 -8.03 -22.13
CA ARG A 277 -2.79 -7.67 -21.87
C ARG A 277 -1.95 -8.92 -21.60
N PRO A 278 -1.67 -9.72 -22.65
CA PRO A 278 -1.09 -11.05 -22.51
C PRO A 278 0.39 -11.05 -22.13
N ASN A 279 1.13 -9.98 -22.42
CA ASN A 279 2.57 -9.97 -22.18
C ASN A 279 2.87 -9.68 -20.72
N ASP A 280 4.01 -10.21 -20.23
CA ASP A 280 4.40 -10.03 -18.83
C ASP A 280 4.65 -8.55 -18.49
N GLY A 281 5.24 -7.80 -19.42
CA GLY A 281 5.51 -6.36 -19.28
C GLY A 281 4.29 -5.45 -19.44
N ASP A 282 3.15 -5.96 -19.90
CA ASP A 282 1.95 -5.13 -20.07
C ASP A 282 1.45 -4.64 -18.71
N TRP A 283 1.18 -3.33 -18.62
CA TRP A 283 0.71 -2.65 -17.42
C TRP A 283 -0.57 -3.28 -16.85
N PRO A 284 -0.76 -3.27 -15.52
CA PRO A 284 -2.02 -3.70 -14.94
C PRO A 284 -3.11 -2.66 -15.20
N HIS A 285 -4.37 -3.06 -15.05
CA HIS A 285 -5.51 -2.15 -15.22
C HIS A 285 -5.77 -1.34 -13.94
N CYS A 286 -5.60 -2.00 -12.79
CA CYS A 286 -5.79 -1.42 -11.48
C CYS A 286 -4.58 -1.69 -10.59
N VAL A 287 -4.15 -0.68 -9.83
CA VAL A 287 -3.08 -0.79 -8.83
C VAL A 287 -3.56 -0.26 -7.49
N ILE A 288 -3.15 -0.93 -6.42
CA ILE A 288 -3.32 -0.49 -5.04
C ILE A 288 -1.95 -0.18 -4.45
N GLU A 289 -1.80 1.03 -3.91
CA GLU A 289 -0.65 1.52 -3.16
C GLU A 289 -1.09 1.85 -1.75
N CYS A 290 -0.34 1.39 -0.76
CA CYS A 290 -0.67 1.58 0.63
C CYS A 290 0.53 2.05 1.46
N GLY A 291 0.31 3.08 2.25
CA GLY A 291 1.26 3.70 3.15
C GLY A 291 0.89 3.47 4.61
N LEU A 292 1.79 2.92 5.42
CA LEU A 292 1.67 2.97 6.89
C LEU A 292 2.48 4.13 7.43
N SER A 293 1.80 5.16 7.94
CA SER A 293 2.43 6.38 8.47
C SER A 293 3.36 7.10 7.48
N GLU A 294 3.21 6.79 6.20
CA GLU A 294 3.88 7.47 5.11
C GLU A 294 3.23 8.83 4.88
N SER A 295 4.03 9.83 4.49
CA SER A 295 3.45 11.13 4.16
C SER A 295 2.60 11.00 2.89
N LEU A 296 1.42 11.63 2.91
CA LEU A 296 0.51 11.59 1.77
C LEU A 296 1.13 12.15 0.47
N PRO A 297 1.96 13.21 0.50
CA PRO A 297 2.69 13.65 -0.69
C PRO A 297 3.59 12.56 -1.29
N HIS A 298 4.31 11.81 -0.46
CA HIS A 298 5.19 10.72 -0.93
C HIS A 298 4.40 9.58 -1.55
N LEU A 299 3.30 9.18 -0.90
CA LEU A 299 2.46 8.12 -1.43
C LEU A 299 1.75 8.55 -2.75
N ARG A 300 1.43 9.83 -2.91
CA ARG A 300 0.87 10.37 -4.16
C ARG A 300 1.87 10.36 -5.32
N MET A 301 3.18 10.42 -5.07
CA MET A 301 4.18 10.24 -6.13
C MET A 301 4.15 8.84 -6.73
N ALA A 302 3.75 7.82 -5.96
CA ALA A 302 3.51 6.48 -6.52
C ALA A 302 2.39 6.51 -7.57
N VAL A 303 1.33 7.30 -7.35
CA VAL A 303 0.23 7.47 -8.31
C VAL A 303 0.71 8.16 -9.58
N ASP A 304 1.50 9.23 -9.45
CA ASP A 304 2.09 9.92 -10.59
C ASP A 304 3.03 8.98 -11.38
N TRP A 305 3.78 8.11 -10.70
CA TRP A 305 4.61 7.11 -11.34
C TRP A 305 3.77 6.11 -12.16
N TRP A 306 2.70 5.54 -11.60
CA TRP A 306 1.85 4.57 -12.30
C TRP A 306 1.13 5.19 -13.50
N ILE A 307 0.40 6.28 -13.29
CA ILE A 307 -0.43 6.90 -14.35
C ILE A 307 0.44 7.54 -15.43
N GLY A 308 1.49 8.26 -15.02
CA GLY A 308 2.35 8.99 -15.94
C GLY A 308 3.20 8.06 -16.80
N ASN A 309 3.88 7.10 -16.18
CA ASN A 309 4.80 6.22 -16.91
C ASN A 309 4.08 5.11 -17.69
N SER A 310 2.87 4.74 -17.31
CA SER A 310 2.07 3.80 -18.12
C SER A 310 1.43 4.48 -19.34
N GLY A 311 1.60 5.78 -19.53
CA GLY A 311 0.95 6.50 -20.61
C GLY A 311 -0.59 6.43 -20.54
N GLY A 312 -1.16 6.26 -19.35
CA GLY A 312 -2.60 6.08 -19.16
C GLY A 312 -3.11 4.64 -19.14
N ASP A 313 -2.26 3.64 -19.42
CA ASP A 313 -2.68 2.22 -19.41
C ASP A 313 -3.11 1.71 -18.02
N VAL A 314 -2.63 2.30 -16.93
CA VAL A 314 -3.19 2.06 -15.60
C VAL A 314 -4.45 2.91 -15.44
N ASN A 315 -5.60 2.24 -15.53
CA ASN A 315 -6.92 2.88 -15.59
C ASN A 315 -7.41 3.38 -14.22
N LEU A 316 -6.90 2.79 -13.13
CA LEU A 316 -7.29 3.12 -11.76
C LEU A 316 -6.13 2.88 -10.80
N VAL A 317 -5.87 3.84 -9.92
CA VAL A 317 -4.95 3.67 -8.78
C VAL A 317 -5.69 3.98 -7.49
N LEU A 318 -5.72 3.03 -6.55
CA LEU A 318 -6.15 3.26 -5.17
C LEU A 318 -4.95 3.53 -4.29
N LEU A 319 -5.03 4.61 -3.53
CA LEU A 319 -4.04 4.97 -2.54
C LEU A 319 -4.66 4.83 -1.14
N LEU A 320 -4.05 4.02 -0.27
CA LEU A 320 -4.48 3.82 1.11
C LEU A 320 -3.44 4.40 2.07
N ASN A 321 -3.77 5.44 2.83
CA ASN A 321 -2.91 5.98 3.87
C ASN A 321 -3.43 5.59 5.26
N ILE A 322 -2.66 4.79 5.98
CA ILE A 322 -2.99 4.28 7.31
C ILE A 322 -2.24 5.09 8.36
N SER A 323 -2.96 5.59 9.36
CA SER A 323 -2.38 6.18 10.57
C SER A 323 -2.87 5.40 11.78
N ARG A 324 -1.94 4.77 12.52
CA ARG A 324 -2.30 4.01 13.74
C ARG A 324 -2.57 4.93 14.89
N ALA A 325 -1.81 6.02 15.02
CA ALA A 325 -2.02 7.03 16.05
C ALA A 325 -3.43 7.65 15.98
N ARG A 326 -3.93 7.86 14.75
CA ARG A 326 -5.29 8.38 14.52
C ARG A 326 -6.34 7.27 14.39
N LYS A 327 -5.92 6.00 14.22
CA LYS A 327 -6.75 4.86 13.79
C LYS A 327 -7.62 5.21 12.58
N THR A 328 -6.99 5.78 11.56
CA THR A 328 -7.66 6.19 10.31
C THR A 328 -7.06 5.51 9.10
N ILE A 329 -7.91 5.16 8.14
CA ILE A 329 -7.51 4.80 6.78
C ILE A 329 -8.11 5.85 5.84
N THR A 330 -7.24 6.61 5.16
CA THR A 330 -7.66 7.48 4.06
C THR A 330 -7.49 6.72 2.76
N ILE A 331 -8.55 6.61 1.95
CA ILE A 331 -8.52 6.00 0.62
C ILE A 331 -8.72 7.12 -0.39
N GLU A 332 -7.79 7.27 -1.33
CA GLU A 332 -7.93 8.15 -2.49
C GLU A 332 -8.02 7.31 -3.76
N LYS A 333 -9.06 7.57 -4.58
CA LYS A 333 -9.23 6.94 -5.89
C LYS A 333 -8.74 7.88 -6.99
N TYR A 334 -7.79 7.41 -7.79
CA TYR A 334 -7.22 8.14 -8.91
C TYR A 334 -7.52 7.45 -10.24
N ILE A 335 -7.72 8.26 -11.27
CA ILE A 335 -7.84 7.82 -12.66
C ILE A 335 -6.91 8.67 -13.55
N PRO A 336 -6.46 8.14 -14.70
CA PRO A 336 -5.71 8.92 -15.67
C PRO A 336 -6.58 10.04 -16.25
N PHE A 337 -5.98 11.21 -16.44
CA PHE A 337 -6.58 12.34 -17.12
C PHE A 337 -5.64 12.83 -18.20
N ALA A 338 -6.07 12.72 -19.46
CA ALA A 338 -5.33 13.16 -20.63
C ALA A 338 -5.23 14.70 -20.66
N ARG A 339 -4.02 15.23 -20.79
CA ARG A 339 -3.73 16.64 -21.01
C ARG A 339 -2.85 16.79 -22.24
N GLN A 340 -3.05 17.90 -22.96
CA GLN A 340 -2.11 18.26 -24.03
C GLN A 340 -0.77 18.66 -23.40
N GLY A 341 0.29 17.98 -23.82
CA GLY A 341 1.65 18.29 -23.41
C GLY A 341 2.19 19.57 -24.07
N PRO A 342 3.42 19.98 -23.70
CA PRO A 342 4.09 21.12 -24.31
C PRO A 342 4.21 20.97 -25.82
N ARG A 343 3.75 21.99 -26.56
CA ARG A 343 4.06 22.14 -27.98
C ARG A 343 5.39 22.89 -28.08
N THR A 344 6.44 22.22 -28.54
CA THR A 344 7.72 22.89 -28.82
C THR A 344 8.02 22.85 -30.32
N ARG A 345 8.87 23.74 -30.83
CA ARG A 345 9.27 23.76 -32.26
C ARG A 345 9.87 22.43 -32.74
N ALA A 346 10.31 21.56 -31.82
CA ALA A 346 10.93 20.27 -32.10
C ALA A 346 10.02 19.05 -31.83
N GLN A 347 8.83 19.21 -31.24
CA GLN A 347 7.94 18.09 -30.90
C GLN A 347 6.45 18.44 -31.10
N THR A 348 5.73 17.56 -31.79
CA THR A 348 4.26 17.53 -31.79
C THR A 348 3.79 17.38 -30.34
N ALA A 349 2.77 18.14 -29.93
CA ALA A 349 2.23 18.06 -28.58
C ALA A 349 1.72 16.62 -28.32
N GLY A 350 2.46 15.86 -27.52
CA GLY A 350 2.05 14.52 -27.08
C GLY A 350 0.99 14.61 -25.98
N THR A 351 0.09 13.64 -25.93
CA THR A 351 -0.84 13.48 -24.80
C THR A 351 -0.06 13.01 -23.57
N VAL A 352 -0.15 13.75 -22.48
CA VAL A 352 0.38 13.36 -21.17
C VAL A 352 -0.76 12.95 -20.27
N HIS A 353 -0.62 11.83 -19.57
CA HIS A 353 -1.60 11.39 -18.58
C HIS A 353 -1.15 11.81 -17.19
N VAL A 354 -1.98 12.60 -16.52
CA VAL A 354 -1.75 13.03 -15.14
C VAL A 354 -2.80 12.40 -14.22
N ARG A 355 -2.47 12.27 -12.94
CA ARG A 355 -3.44 11.76 -11.96
C ARG A 355 -4.59 12.74 -11.75
N ARG A 356 -5.81 12.24 -11.66
CA ARG A 356 -6.98 12.97 -11.17
C ARG A 356 -7.61 12.22 -10.02
N CYS A 357 -7.60 12.82 -8.83
CA CYS A 357 -8.33 12.29 -7.67
C CYS A 357 -9.83 12.47 -7.93
N VAL A 358 -10.60 11.40 -7.89
CA VAL A 358 -12.05 11.41 -8.15
C VAL A 358 -12.88 11.01 -6.93
N SER A 359 -12.24 10.47 -5.89
CA SER A 359 -12.90 10.18 -4.62
C SER A 359 -11.89 10.17 -3.49
N THR A 360 -12.32 10.60 -2.31
CA THR A 360 -11.56 10.50 -1.07
C THR A 360 -12.50 10.01 0.03
N ILE A 361 -12.07 8.97 0.73
CA ILE A 361 -12.84 8.28 1.75
C ILE A 361 -11.98 8.19 3.00
N VAL A 362 -12.57 8.45 4.17
CA VAL A 362 -11.87 8.37 5.45
C VAL A 362 -12.62 7.43 6.37
N ILE A 363 -12.00 6.29 6.69
CA ILE A 363 -12.47 5.37 7.71
C ILE A 363 -11.85 5.81 9.04
N ASN A 364 -12.68 6.16 10.01
CA ASN A 364 -12.25 6.59 11.34
C ASN A 364 -12.68 5.56 12.39
N MET A 365 -11.73 4.74 12.80
CA MET A 365 -11.93 3.68 13.81
C MET A 365 -11.65 4.18 15.24
N LYS A 366 -11.24 5.44 15.40
CA LYS A 366 -11.10 6.09 16.72
C LYS A 366 -12.41 6.75 17.17
N ALA A 367 -13.27 7.13 16.24
CA ALA A 367 -14.60 7.67 16.54
C ALA A 367 -15.45 6.65 17.30
N ASN A 368 -16.41 7.14 18.07
CA ASN A 368 -17.39 6.32 18.76
C ASN A 368 -18.82 6.84 18.46
N PRO A 369 -19.61 6.14 17.63
CA PRO A 369 -19.26 4.91 16.93
C PRO A 369 -18.20 5.13 15.81
N PRO A 370 -17.48 4.08 15.37
CA PRO A 370 -16.64 4.16 14.17
C PRO A 370 -17.42 4.69 12.97
N SER A 371 -16.78 5.52 12.16
CA SER A 371 -17.44 6.23 11.06
C SER A 371 -16.68 6.13 9.74
N VAL A 372 -17.41 6.33 8.64
CA VAL A 372 -16.84 6.50 7.30
C VAL A 372 -17.31 7.85 6.77
N HIS A 373 -16.37 8.67 6.28
CA HIS A 373 -16.65 9.94 5.62
C HIS A 373 -16.28 9.82 4.13
N GLY A 374 -17.06 10.47 3.26
CA GLY A 374 -16.95 10.36 1.81
C GLY A 374 -17.95 9.36 1.22
N PRO A 375 -17.98 9.20 -0.11
CA PRO A 375 -18.88 8.25 -0.77
C PRO A 375 -18.44 6.79 -0.54
N PRO A 376 -19.27 5.79 -0.86
CA PRO A 376 -18.83 4.40 -0.98
C PRO A 376 -17.63 4.29 -1.94
N LEU A 377 -16.75 3.31 -1.71
CA LEU A 377 -15.67 3.02 -2.64
C LEU A 377 -16.22 2.18 -3.80
N ILE A 378 -16.31 2.79 -4.97
CA ILE A 378 -16.76 2.15 -6.21
C ILE A 378 -15.53 1.95 -7.10
N LEU A 379 -15.27 0.71 -7.51
CA LEU A 379 -14.29 0.36 -8.52
C LEU A 379 -15.04 0.02 -9.80
N GLU A 380 -14.96 0.91 -10.78
CA GLU A 380 -15.66 0.75 -12.03
C GLU A 380 -15.17 -0.52 -12.75
N PHE A 381 -16.10 -1.37 -13.16
CA PHE A 381 -15.79 -2.68 -13.75
C PHE A 381 -14.83 -2.55 -14.93
N GLU A 382 -15.15 -1.64 -15.85
CA GLU A 382 -14.34 -1.38 -17.04
C GLU A 382 -12.92 -0.92 -16.69
N LYS A 383 -12.74 -0.20 -15.59
CA LYS A 383 -11.41 0.26 -15.17
C LYS A 383 -10.56 -0.86 -14.57
N ILE A 384 -11.17 -1.81 -13.87
CA ILE A 384 -10.44 -2.89 -13.20
C ILE A 384 -10.31 -4.15 -14.07
N VAL A 385 -11.23 -4.38 -15.02
CA VAL A 385 -11.22 -5.53 -15.94
C VAL A 385 -10.73 -5.16 -17.35
N GLY A 386 -10.87 -3.90 -17.77
CA GLY A 386 -10.39 -3.42 -19.08
C GLY A 386 -11.36 -3.61 -20.25
N ARG A 387 -12.59 -4.08 -19.99
CA ARG A 387 -13.67 -4.21 -20.98
C ARG A 387 -15.03 -3.83 -20.37
N PRO A 388 -16.04 -3.52 -21.19
CA PRO A 388 -17.40 -3.31 -20.69
C PRO A 388 -17.93 -4.52 -19.92
N ALA A 389 -18.77 -4.23 -18.93
CA ALA A 389 -19.52 -5.24 -18.19
C ALA A 389 -20.60 -5.89 -19.08
N VAL A 390 -20.82 -7.19 -18.92
CA VAL A 390 -21.85 -7.95 -19.63
C VAL A 390 -22.72 -8.77 -18.66
N GLY A 391 -24.00 -8.91 -18.98
CA GLY A 391 -24.92 -9.74 -18.21
C GLY A 391 -25.10 -9.28 -16.76
N GLN A 392 -24.59 -10.05 -15.80
CA GLN A 392 -24.67 -9.78 -14.35
C GLN A 392 -23.45 -9.04 -13.81
N GLU A 393 -22.46 -8.72 -14.66
CA GLU A 393 -21.30 -7.96 -14.26
C GLU A 393 -21.68 -6.50 -13.98
N HIS A 394 -21.08 -5.91 -12.95
CA HIS A 394 -21.29 -4.52 -12.56
C HIS A 394 -20.08 -4.01 -11.77
N ASP A 395 -20.11 -2.72 -11.42
CA ASP A 395 -19.05 -2.12 -10.61
C ASP A 395 -18.91 -2.82 -9.25
N VAL A 396 -17.67 -2.91 -8.75
CA VAL A 396 -17.39 -3.44 -7.42
C VAL A 396 -17.62 -2.35 -6.39
N VAL A 397 -18.57 -2.55 -5.47
CA VAL A 397 -18.97 -1.54 -4.49
C VAL A 397 -18.62 -1.98 -3.07
N PHE A 398 -17.79 -1.19 -2.40
CA PHE A 398 -17.54 -1.29 -0.96
C PHE A 398 -18.38 -0.22 -0.24
N GLY A 399 -19.52 -0.65 0.28
CA GLY A 399 -20.36 0.17 1.15
C GLY A 399 -19.72 0.43 2.52
N TYR A 400 -20.34 1.29 3.32
CA TYR A 400 -19.80 1.69 4.62
C TYR A 400 -19.56 0.52 5.58
N ALA A 401 -20.44 -0.47 5.61
CA ALA A 401 -20.26 -1.66 6.44
C ALA A 401 -18.99 -2.45 6.08
N ALA A 402 -18.74 -2.66 4.78
CA ALA A 402 -17.52 -3.34 4.31
C ALA A 402 -16.26 -2.54 4.66
N LEU A 403 -16.29 -1.22 4.46
CA LEU A 403 -15.19 -0.32 4.81
C LEU A 403 -14.90 -0.31 6.32
N LEU A 404 -15.94 -0.34 7.17
CA LEU A 404 -15.78 -0.47 8.62
C LEU A 404 -15.19 -1.83 9.02
N THR A 405 -15.59 -2.93 8.35
CA THR A 405 -14.99 -4.25 8.56
C THR A 405 -13.50 -4.27 8.20
N ILE A 406 -13.11 -3.65 7.07
CA ILE A 406 -11.69 -3.48 6.71
C ILE A 406 -10.96 -2.68 7.78
N GLY A 407 -11.52 -1.54 8.22
CA GLY A 407 -10.95 -0.74 9.31
C GLY A 407 -10.76 -1.54 10.61
N ALA A 408 -11.77 -2.33 11.00
CA ALA A 408 -11.70 -3.19 12.17
C ALA A 408 -10.63 -4.28 12.04
N THR A 409 -10.41 -4.80 10.83
CA THR A 409 -9.41 -5.84 10.57
C THR A 409 -7.99 -5.26 10.60
N VAL A 410 -7.80 -4.03 10.12
CA VAL A 410 -6.50 -3.34 10.07
C VAL A 410 -6.04 -2.88 11.47
N PHE A 411 -6.97 -2.50 12.35
CA PHE A 411 -6.67 -1.97 13.69
C PHE A 411 -7.05 -2.90 14.85
N GLY A 412 -7.57 -4.09 14.55
CA GLY A 412 -8.08 -5.07 15.51
C GLY A 412 -7.04 -5.99 16.12
#